data_AF-A0A497U477-F1
#
_entry.id   AF-A0A497U477-F1
#
_cell.length_a   1.000
_cell.length_b   1.000
_cell.length_c   1.000
_cell.angle_alpha   90.00
_cell.angle_beta   90.00
_cell.angle_gamma   90.00
#
_symmetry.space_group_name_H-M   'P 1'
#
loop_
_entity.id
_entity.type
_entity.pdbx_description
1 polymer ?
#
loop_
_entity_poly.entity_id
_entity_poly.type
_entity_poly.pdbx_seq_one_letter_code
_entity_poly.pdbx_strand_id
1 'polypeptide(L)'
;MEIISEWGFLFIGMAVVFGLYMSWGIGANDVANAMGVSVGSGAITVKQAIIIAAIFEFAGAFIAGGSVTSTIRKGIIDPASIAGSPELLVYGMLAALLAAGIWLMVASTRGWPVSTTHTIVGAIVGFAVAGIGVDAVNWGKLGSIVASWIVSPLIGGVIALLLMMSIRKLILNTENPFDKAKAWGPVYIFLVGWIVSLVTLFKGLKHLNLEFSGLESFVVATVFGLIVAFIGKIMINRIKVDANADRDYHYASVEKVFTPMMVFTACAMAFAHGSNDVANGIGPMAAVVSVVQSGGDIGQKAGLPIWILVLGGAGIVAGLATMGYKVMQTIGTKITELTPTRGYCATLAAATTVVLASKTGLPVSTTQIAVGAVMGVGLARGVGAIDLRVIGNIVISWLVTLPVGGLLAAFFFFLIKAIFG
;
A
#
# COMPACT_ATOMS: atom_id res chain seq x y z
N MET A 1 -7.61 13.34 -32.26
CA MET A 1 -6.26 13.97 -32.33
C MET A 1 -6.30 15.49 -32.18
N GLU A 2 -7.20 16.21 -32.86
CA GLU A 2 -7.32 17.68 -32.78
C GLU A 2 -7.58 18.19 -31.35
N ILE A 3 -8.45 17.52 -30.60
CA ILE A 3 -8.72 17.81 -29.18
C ILE A 3 -7.46 17.72 -28.31
N ILE A 4 -6.62 16.72 -28.53
CA ILE A 4 -5.39 16.52 -27.75
C ILE A 4 -4.38 17.63 -28.06
N SER A 5 -4.27 18.04 -29.31
CA SER A 5 -3.40 19.16 -29.69
C SER A 5 -3.88 20.50 -29.13
N GLU A 6 -5.19 20.71 -29.07
CA GLU A 6 -5.78 21.98 -28.59
C GLU A 6 -5.75 22.08 -27.05
N TRP A 7 -6.17 21.02 -26.36
CA TRP A 7 -6.40 21.03 -24.90
C TRP A 7 -5.32 20.31 -24.10
N GLY A 8 -4.30 19.76 -24.75
CA GLY A 8 -3.28 18.91 -24.12
C GLY A 8 -2.62 19.52 -22.88
N PHE A 9 -2.25 20.80 -22.93
CA PHE A 9 -1.65 21.48 -21.78
C PHE A 9 -2.61 21.54 -20.58
N LEU A 10 -3.90 21.80 -20.82
CA LEU A 10 -4.92 21.83 -19.78
C LEU A 10 -5.16 20.43 -19.21
N PHE A 11 -5.18 19.39 -20.03
CA PHE A 11 -5.30 18.00 -19.55
C PHE A 11 -4.14 17.60 -18.64
N ILE A 12 -2.90 18.00 -18.98
CA ILE A 12 -1.74 17.78 -18.09
C ILE A 12 -1.92 18.54 -16.77
N GLY A 13 -2.34 19.82 -16.83
CA GLY A 13 -2.60 20.61 -15.63
C GLY A 13 -3.65 19.97 -14.72
N MET A 14 -4.78 19.52 -15.28
CA MET A 14 -5.82 18.79 -14.54
C MET A 14 -5.31 17.46 -13.99
N ALA A 15 -4.53 16.71 -14.76
CA ALA A 15 -3.95 15.45 -14.31
C ALA A 15 -3.03 15.65 -13.10
N VAL A 16 -2.22 16.72 -13.10
CA VAL A 16 -1.38 17.08 -11.96
C VAL A 16 -2.22 17.39 -10.72
N VAL A 17 -3.24 18.25 -10.85
CA VAL A 17 -4.10 18.65 -9.73
C VAL A 17 -4.89 17.45 -9.19
N PHE A 18 -5.56 16.70 -10.06
CA PHE A 18 -6.38 15.55 -9.64
C PHE A 18 -5.53 14.40 -9.12
N GLY A 19 -4.36 14.16 -9.72
CA GLY A 19 -3.44 13.14 -9.24
C GLY A 19 -2.77 13.50 -7.92
N LEU A 20 -2.47 14.78 -7.66
CA LEU A 20 -2.06 15.25 -6.33
C LEU A 20 -3.17 15.08 -5.30
N TYR A 21 -4.41 15.41 -5.66
CA TYR A 21 -5.57 15.23 -4.78
C TYR A 21 -5.83 13.75 -4.46
N MET A 22 -5.75 12.87 -5.46
CA MET A 22 -5.81 11.42 -5.28
C MET A 22 -4.67 10.92 -4.39
N SER A 23 -3.43 11.34 -4.65
CA SER A 23 -2.25 10.96 -3.86
C SER A 23 -2.36 11.43 -2.41
N TRP A 24 -2.89 12.63 -2.20
CA TRP A 24 -3.23 13.12 -0.87
C TRP A 24 -4.30 12.25 -0.18
N GLY A 25 -5.33 11.82 -0.91
CA GLY A 25 -6.33 10.88 -0.41
C GLY A 25 -5.72 9.53 0.01
N ILE A 26 -4.78 9.00 -0.78
CA ILE A 26 -4.03 7.77 -0.47
C ILE A 26 -3.26 7.94 0.83
N GLY A 27 -2.54 9.05 1.00
CA GLY A 27 -1.84 9.36 2.24
C GLY A 27 -2.75 9.47 3.46
N ALA A 28 -3.89 10.13 3.30
CA ALA A 28 -4.85 10.34 4.37
C ALA A 28 -5.57 9.06 4.82
N ASN A 29 -5.77 8.09 3.93
CA ASN A 29 -6.45 6.82 4.24
C ASN A 29 -5.49 5.64 4.40
N ASP A 30 -4.78 5.26 3.34
CA ASP A 30 -4.12 3.96 3.26
C ASP A 30 -2.78 3.93 3.99
N VAL A 31 -1.98 5.01 3.91
CA VAL A 31 -0.76 5.10 4.73
C VAL A 31 -1.11 5.18 6.21
N ALA A 32 -2.20 5.86 6.54
CA ALA A 32 -2.72 5.89 7.90
C ALA A 32 -3.17 4.49 8.36
N ASN A 33 -3.78 3.69 7.49
CA ASN A 33 -4.12 2.30 7.80
C ASN A 33 -2.88 1.43 8.02
N ALA A 34 -1.87 1.58 7.16
CA ALA A 34 -0.62 0.83 7.20
C ALA A 34 0.22 1.16 8.46
N MET A 35 0.31 2.43 8.82
CA MET A 35 1.07 2.91 9.98
C MET A 35 0.28 2.86 11.29
N GLY A 36 -1.05 2.76 11.21
CA GLY A 36 -1.95 2.73 12.36
C GLY A 36 -1.68 1.57 13.32
N VAL A 37 -1.19 0.43 12.83
CA VAL A 37 -0.78 -0.70 13.69
C VAL A 37 0.44 -0.34 14.54
N SER A 38 1.43 0.32 13.94
CA SER A 38 2.66 0.70 14.62
C SER A 38 2.43 1.83 15.62
N VAL A 39 1.62 2.81 15.25
CA VAL A 39 1.21 3.91 16.14
C VAL A 39 0.29 3.41 17.26
N GLY A 40 -0.71 2.59 16.91
CA GLY A 40 -1.70 2.04 17.85
C GLY A 40 -1.08 1.13 18.91
N SER A 41 -0.01 0.41 18.57
CA SER A 41 0.76 -0.39 19.54
C SER A 41 1.59 0.43 20.54
N GLY A 42 1.66 1.76 20.36
CA GLY A 42 2.50 2.66 21.16
C GLY A 42 3.99 2.59 20.83
N ALA A 43 4.41 1.83 19.81
CA ALA A 43 5.82 1.65 19.46
C ALA A 43 6.43 2.88 18.76
N ILE A 44 5.64 3.60 17.97
CA ILE A 44 6.06 4.85 17.32
C ILE A 44 5.02 5.94 17.49
N THR A 45 5.47 7.19 17.53
CA THR A 45 4.59 8.36 17.53
C THR A 45 4.08 8.69 16.13
N VAL A 46 2.98 9.45 16.04
CA VAL A 46 2.46 9.97 14.75
C VAL A 46 3.53 10.78 14.00
N LYS A 47 4.33 11.60 14.69
CA LYS A 47 5.41 12.38 14.08
C LYS A 47 6.48 11.46 13.46
N GLN A 48 6.88 10.40 14.16
CA GLN A 48 7.81 9.41 13.62
C GLN A 48 7.21 8.67 12.43
N ALA A 49 5.93 8.30 12.49
CA ALA A 49 5.24 7.66 11.37
C ALA A 49 5.25 8.53 10.10
N ILE A 50 5.03 9.84 10.22
CA ILE A 50 5.09 10.78 9.08
C ILE A 50 6.50 10.82 8.48
N ILE A 51 7.55 10.87 9.30
CA ILE A 51 8.95 10.90 8.82
C ILE A 51 9.30 9.58 8.12
N ILE A 52 8.92 8.45 8.72
CA ILE A 52 9.13 7.12 8.13
C ILE A 52 8.42 7.02 6.78
N ALA A 53 7.15 7.41 6.72
CA ALA A 53 6.38 7.42 5.49
C ALA A 53 7.05 8.30 4.43
N ALA A 54 7.48 9.52 4.77
CA ALA A 54 8.12 10.41 3.80
C ALA A 54 9.36 9.82 3.13
N ILE A 55 10.17 9.06 3.89
CA ILE A 55 11.39 8.44 3.35
C ILE A 55 11.03 7.15 2.59
N PHE A 56 10.29 6.26 3.23
CA PHE A 56 10.12 4.89 2.73
C PHE A 56 9.00 4.76 1.71
N GLU A 57 7.93 5.54 1.78
CA GLU A 57 6.91 5.59 0.71
C GLU A 57 7.54 6.06 -0.60
N PHE A 58 8.33 7.14 -0.53
CA PHE A 58 9.03 7.65 -1.70
C PHE A 58 10.06 6.65 -2.24
N ALA A 59 10.84 6.02 -1.36
CA ALA A 59 11.78 4.98 -1.76
C ALA A 59 11.06 3.78 -2.41
N GLY A 60 9.93 3.34 -1.85
CA GLY A 60 9.11 2.27 -2.41
C GLY A 60 8.53 2.62 -3.77
N ALA A 61 7.98 3.82 -3.90
CA ALA A 61 7.45 4.36 -5.15
C ALA A 61 8.51 4.38 -6.26
N PHE A 62 9.66 4.97 -5.94
CA PHE A 62 10.75 5.18 -6.89
C PHE A 62 11.39 3.84 -7.27
N ILE A 63 11.71 2.99 -6.30
CA ILE A 63 12.48 1.77 -6.55
C ILE A 63 11.59 0.63 -7.05
N ALA A 64 10.33 0.51 -6.64
CA ALA A 64 9.51 -0.67 -6.91
C ALA A 64 8.11 -0.37 -7.48
N GLY A 65 7.71 0.90 -7.63
CA GLY A 65 6.37 1.28 -8.10
C GLY A 65 6.09 1.12 -9.60
N GLY A 66 7.12 0.93 -10.43
CA GLY A 66 6.98 0.93 -11.90
C GLY A 66 6.09 -0.19 -12.47
N SER A 67 6.14 -1.40 -11.90
CA SER A 67 5.39 -2.56 -12.40
C SER A 67 3.88 -2.41 -12.24
N VAL A 68 3.43 -2.01 -11.04
CA VAL A 68 2.01 -1.82 -10.71
C VAL A 68 1.46 -0.62 -11.49
N THR A 69 2.25 0.45 -11.61
CA THR A 69 1.89 1.64 -12.40
C THR A 69 1.64 1.29 -13.86
N SER A 70 2.46 0.41 -14.45
CA SER A 70 2.23 -0.07 -15.81
C SER A 70 0.93 -0.84 -15.96
N THR A 71 0.54 -1.64 -14.96
CA THR A 71 -0.72 -2.39 -14.96
C THR A 71 -1.93 -1.45 -14.86
N ILE A 72 -1.89 -0.41 -14.01
CA ILE A 72 -2.98 0.57 -13.92
C ILE A 72 -3.11 1.39 -15.20
N ARG A 73 -1.97 1.77 -15.79
CA ARG A 73 -1.94 2.56 -17.03
C ARG A 73 -2.48 1.82 -18.26
N LYS A 74 -2.13 0.53 -18.43
CA LYS A 74 -2.37 -0.21 -19.69
C LYS A 74 -3.03 -1.59 -19.54
N GLY A 75 -3.12 -2.10 -18.31
CA GLY A 75 -3.58 -3.47 -18.07
C GLY A 75 -5.09 -3.61 -17.96
N ILE A 76 -5.81 -2.52 -17.68
CA ILE A 76 -7.26 -2.56 -17.39
C ILE A 76 -8.09 -2.29 -18.66
N ILE A 77 -7.66 -1.34 -19.49
CA ILE A 77 -8.31 -1.00 -20.76
C ILE A 77 -7.42 -1.45 -21.90
N ASP A 78 -8.00 -2.11 -22.90
CA ASP A 78 -7.30 -2.52 -24.12
C ASP A 78 -6.97 -1.29 -24.99
N PRO A 79 -5.69 -0.95 -25.22
CA PRO A 79 -5.30 0.16 -26.07
C PRO A 79 -5.84 0.08 -27.51
N ALA A 80 -6.09 -1.14 -28.03
CA ALA A 80 -6.61 -1.31 -29.39
C ALA A 80 -8.04 -0.76 -29.53
N SER A 81 -8.86 -0.87 -28.47
CA SER A 81 -10.26 -0.41 -28.45
C SER A 81 -10.41 1.12 -28.53
N ILE A 82 -9.33 1.86 -28.24
CA ILE A 82 -9.30 3.32 -28.12
C ILE A 82 -8.28 3.98 -29.07
N ALA A 83 -7.68 3.22 -29.98
CA ALA A 83 -6.68 3.73 -30.91
C ALA A 83 -7.24 4.85 -31.83
N GLY A 84 -8.54 4.81 -32.14
CA GLY A 84 -9.22 5.84 -32.93
C GLY A 84 -9.66 7.08 -32.15
N SER A 85 -9.68 7.01 -30.82
CA SER A 85 -10.24 8.06 -29.94
C SER A 85 -9.45 8.17 -28.61
N PRO A 86 -8.15 8.50 -28.69
CA PRO A 86 -7.26 8.57 -27.51
C PRO A 86 -7.72 9.59 -26.45
N GLU A 87 -8.47 10.62 -26.85
CA GLU A 87 -9.07 11.59 -25.93
C GLU A 87 -10.01 10.95 -24.90
N LEU A 88 -10.70 9.85 -25.23
CA LEU A 88 -11.57 9.16 -24.29
C LEU A 88 -10.79 8.55 -23.12
N LEU A 89 -9.58 8.06 -23.37
CA LEU A 89 -8.70 7.58 -22.30
C LEU A 89 -8.27 8.73 -21.39
N VAL A 90 -7.98 9.90 -21.95
CA VAL A 90 -7.61 11.10 -21.19
C VAL A 90 -8.76 11.52 -20.28
N TYR A 91 -9.97 11.65 -20.81
CA TYR A 91 -11.16 12.00 -20.03
C TYR A 91 -11.43 10.99 -18.92
N GLY A 92 -11.32 9.71 -19.24
CA GLY A 92 -11.53 8.62 -18.30
C GLY A 92 -10.54 8.62 -17.15
N MET A 93 -9.25 8.77 -17.44
CA MET A 93 -8.20 8.78 -16.42
C MET A 93 -8.30 10.01 -15.52
N LEU A 94 -8.65 11.18 -16.06
CA LEU A 94 -8.94 12.39 -15.27
C LEU A 94 -10.16 12.18 -14.36
N ALA A 95 -11.25 11.64 -14.92
CA ALA A 95 -12.46 11.32 -14.19
C ALA A 95 -12.21 10.32 -13.06
N ALA A 96 -11.38 9.30 -13.32
CA ALA A 96 -11.03 8.28 -12.34
C ALA A 96 -10.23 8.86 -11.16
N LEU A 97 -9.25 9.73 -11.43
CA LEU A 97 -8.49 10.42 -10.37
C LEU A 97 -9.39 11.28 -9.50
N LEU A 98 -10.28 12.06 -10.11
CA LEU A 98 -11.17 12.95 -9.39
C LEU A 98 -12.20 12.17 -8.57
N ALA A 99 -12.85 11.17 -9.17
CA ALA A 99 -13.82 10.30 -8.50
C ALA A 99 -13.19 9.59 -7.29
N ALA A 100 -12.03 8.98 -7.49
CA ALA A 100 -11.34 8.25 -6.44
C ALA A 100 -10.85 9.18 -5.33
N GLY A 101 -10.28 10.35 -5.67
CA GLY A 101 -9.87 11.36 -4.70
C GLY A 101 -11.03 11.85 -3.82
N ILE A 102 -12.21 12.12 -4.43
CA ILE A 102 -13.41 12.55 -3.70
C ILE A 102 -13.87 11.46 -2.73
N TRP A 103 -13.97 10.22 -3.19
CA TRP A 103 -14.38 9.11 -2.32
C TRP A 103 -13.41 8.92 -1.15
N LEU A 104 -12.10 8.96 -1.40
CA LEU A 104 -11.09 8.85 -0.34
C LEU A 104 -11.16 10.00 0.66
N MET A 105 -11.43 11.22 0.21
CA MET A 105 -11.64 12.35 1.12
C MET A 105 -12.87 12.10 2.02
N VAL A 106 -13.99 11.66 1.44
CA VAL A 106 -15.21 11.34 2.19
C VAL A 106 -14.96 10.20 3.20
N ALA A 107 -14.28 9.14 2.79
CA ALA A 107 -13.94 8.04 3.67
C ALA A 107 -13.00 8.49 4.81
N SER A 108 -11.95 9.24 4.48
CA SER A 108 -10.94 9.70 5.44
C SER A 108 -11.50 10.69 6.45
N THR A 109 -12.38 11.60 6.04
CA THR A 109 -13.06 12.52 6.96
C THR A 109 -13.93 11.80 7.98
N ARG A 110 -14.51 10.65 7.60
CA ARG A 110 -15.29 9.77 8.48
C ARG A 110 -14.45 8.71 9.20
N GLY A 111 -13.14 8.69 8.96
CA GLY A 111 -12.22 7.71 9.55
C GLY A 111 -12.46 6.27 9.06
N TRP A 112 -13.06 6.09 7.88
CA TRP A 112 -13.35 4.78 7.30
C TRP A 112 -12.13 4.21 6.58
N PRO A 113 -11.64 3.01 6.94
CA PRO A 113 -10.56 2.35 6.24
C PRO A 113 -11.10 1.74 4.94
N VAL A 114 -10.87 2.40 3.81
CA VAL A 114 -11.29 1.92 2.49
C VAL A 114 -10.06 1.44 1.69
N SER A 115 -10.30 0.94 0.49
CA SER A 115 -9.23 0.50 -0.41
C SER A 115 -9.10 1.49 -1.56
N THR A 116 -7.97 2.21 -1.62
CA THR A 116 -7.68 3.12 -2.74
C THR A 116 -7.62 2.35 -4.06
N THR A 117 -7.00 1.16 -4.06
CA THR A 117 -6.88 0.29 -5.22
C THR A 117 -8.24 -0.14 -5.78
N HIS A 118 -9.18 -0.52 -4.92
CA HIS A 118 -10.55 -0.81 -5.37
C HIS A 118 -11.21 0.42 -5.97
N THR A 119 -11.04 1.57 -5.32
CA THR A 119 -11.67 2.82 -5.77
C THR A 119 -11.20 3.17 -7.17
N ILE A 120 -9.88 3.17 -7.42
CA ILE A 120 -9.33 3.56 -8.71
C ILE A 120 -9.60 2.52 -9.80
N VAL A 121 -9.48 1.22 -9.50
CA VAL A 121 -9.80 0.16 -10.48
C VAL A 121 -11.28 0.18 -10.82
N GLY A 122 -12.16 0.34 -9.83
CA GLY A 122 -13.60 0.49 -10.03
C GLY A 122 -13.94 1.74 -10.84
N ALA A 123 -13.27 2.87 -10.58
CA ALA A 123 -13.39 4.10 -11.36
C ALA A 123 -12.97 3.89 -12.83
N ILE A 124 -11.84 3.22 -13.07
CA ILE A 124 -11.35 2.94 -14.43
C ILE A 124 -12.32 2.04 -15.19
N VAL A 125 -12.77 0.94 -14.57
CA VAL A 125 -13.77 0.04 -15.17
C VAL A 125 -15.09 0.77 -15.40
N GLY A 126 -15.52 1.62 -14.46
CA GLY A 126 -16.78 2.36 -14.53
C GLY A 126 -16.83 3.31 -15.71
N PHE A 127 -15.81 4.16 -15.91
CA PHE A 127 -15.79 5.03 -17.09
C PHE A 127 -15.60 4.22 -18.38
N ALA A 128 -14.82 3.14 -18.36
CA ALA A 128 -14.58 2.35 -19.57
C ALA A 128 -15.88 1.71 -20.05
N VAL A 129 -16.63 1.06 -19.16
CA VAL A 129 -17.92 0.44 -19.49
C VAL A 129 -18.95 1.48 -19.92
N ALA A 130 -19.04 2.61 -19.22
CA ALA A 130 -20.05 3.62 -19.51
C ALA A 130 -19.73 4.46 -20.76
N GLY A 131 -18.45 4.78 -20.95
CA GLY A 131 -17.99 5.81 -21.89
C GLY A 131 -17.33 5.31 -23.17
N ILE A 132 -16.81 4.08 -23.17
CA ILE A 132 -16.09 3.48 -24.30
C ILE A 132 -16.82 2.22 -24.78
N GLY A 133 -17.06 1.28 -23.86
CA GLY A 133 -17.76 0.02 -24.12
C GLY A 133 -17.30 -1.11 -23.20
N VAL A 134 -18.16 -2.11 -23.01
CA VAL A 134 -17.87 -3.30 -22.19
C VAL A 134 -16.65 -4.07 -22.69
N ASP A 135 -16.49 -4.15 -24.03
CA ASP A 135 -15.40 -4.88 -24.68
C ASP A 135 -14.04 -4.17 -24.58
N ALA A 136 -14.02 -2.88 -24.21
CA ALA A 136 -12.77 -2.14 -24.00
C ALA A 136 -12.03 -2.57 -22.73
N VAL A 137 -12.73 -3.26 -21.80
CA VAL A 137 -12.14 -3.73 -20.54
C VAL A 137 -11.45 -5.07 -20.75
N ASN A 138 -10.20 -5.19 -20.30
CA ASN A 138 -9.49 -6.46 -20.27
C ASN A 138 -9.99 -7.34 -19.11
N TRP A 139 -11.07 -8.08 -19.36
CA TRP A 139 -11.72 -8.94 -18.36
C TRP A 139 -10.81 -10.03 -17.78
N GLY A 140 -9.88 -10.57 -18.58
CA GLY A 140 -8.91 -11.56 -18.10
C GLY A 140 -7.92 -10.98 -17.09
N LYS A 141 -7.39 -9.78 -17.38
CA LYS A 141 -6.50 -9.07 -16.45
C LYS A 141 -7.25 -8.58 -15.22
N LEU A 142 -8.46 -8.04 -15.39
CA LEU A 142 -9.33 -7.65 -14.29
C LEU A 142 -9.67 -8.83 -13.38
N GLY A 143 -9.96 -10.01 -13.93
CA GLY A 143 -10.17 -11.24 -13.15
C GLY A 143 -8.96 -11.61 -12.30
N SER A 144 -7.74 -11.46 -12.83
CA SER A 144 -6.50 -11.67 -12.07
C SER A 144 -6.33 -10.65 -10.93
N ILE A 145 -6.73 -9.39 -11.16
CA ILE A 145 -6.72 -8.33 -10.15
C ILE A 145 -7.72 -8.67 -9.03
N VAL A 146 -8.97 -9.01 -9.38
CA VAL A 146 -10.00 -9.37 -8.40
C VAL A 146 -9.61 -10.61 -7.58
N ALA A 147 -9.03 -11.63 -8.23
CA ALA A 147 -8.50 -12.80 -7.52
C ALA A 147 -7.43 -12.42 -6.50
N SER A 148 -6.56 -11.46 -6.82
CA SER A 148 -5.53 -10.99 -5.91
C SER A 148 -6.10 -10.31 -4.64
N TRP A 149 -7.28 -9.68 -4.74
CA TRP A 149 -7.95 -9.03 -3.60
C TRP A 149 -8.52 -10.03 -2.59
N ILE A 150 -8.77 -11.27 -3.01
CA ILE A 150 -9.21 -12.36 -2.14
C ILE A 150 -8.00 -13.12 -1.59
N VAL A 151 -7.02 -13.41 -2.45
CA VAL A 151 -5.86 -14.24 -2.10
C VAL A 151 -4.89 -13.49 -1.18
N SER A 152 -4.64 -12.21 -1.41
CA SER A 152 -3.62 -11.47 -0.66
C SER A 152 -3.95 -11.29 0.83
N PRO A 153 -5.19 -10.99 1.27
CA PRO A 153 -5.51 -10.94 2.70
C PRO A 153 -5.36 -12.28 3.40
N LEU A 154 -5.68 -13.39 2.70
CA LEU A 154 -5.49 -14.74 3.23
C LEU A 154 -4.01 -15.07 3.43
N ILE A 155 -3.17 -14.74 2.44
CA ILE A 155 -1.72 -14.89 2.56
C ILE A 155 -1.18 -14.06 3.73
N GLY A 156 -1.59 -12.79 3.84
CA GLY A 156 -1.21 -11.91 4.95
C GLY A 156 -1.62 -12.50 6.30
N GLY A 157 -2.84 -13.01 6.42
CA GLY A 157 -3.34 -13.67 7.62
C GLY A 157 -2.57 -14.93 7.99
N VAL A 158 -2.28 -15.80 7.02
CA VAL A 158 -1.49 -17.03 7.25
C VAL A 158 -0.06 -16.70 7.68
N ILE A 159 0.61 -15.75 7.02
CA ILE A 159 1.96 -15.34 7.41
C ILE A 159 1.94 -14.75 8.83
N ALA A 160 0.97 -13.90 9.14
CA ALA A 160 0.84 -13.30 10.46
C ALA A 160 0.58 -14.35 11.56
N LEU A 161 -0.28 -15.34 11.28
CA LEU A 161 -0.56 -16.48 12.16
C LEU A 161 0.74 -17.27 12.44
N LEU A 162 1.49 -17.61 11.40
CA LEU A 162 2.75 -18.36 11.52
C LEU A 162 3.82 -17.58 12.30
N LEU A 163 3.97 -16.27 12.04
CA LEU A 163 4.86 -15.40 12.80
C LEU A 163 4.45 -15.34 14.28
N MET A 164 3.16 -15.21 14.56
CA MET A 164 2.66 -15.16 15.94
C MET A 164 2.85 -16.51 16.66
N MET A 165 2.65 -17.63 15.98
CA MET A 165 2.93 -18.97 16.54
C MET A 165 4.42 -19.15 16.82
N SER A 166 5.29 -18.67 15.93
CA SER A 166 6.74 -18.67 16.09
C SER A 166 7.16 -17.86 17.33
N ILE A 167 6.69 -16.63 17.46
CA ILE A 167 7.00 -15.75 18.60
C ILE A 167 6.48 -16.33 19.92
N ARG A 168 5.27 -16.93 19.93
CA ARG A 168 4.78 -17.62 21.13
C ARG A 168 5.68 -18.76 21.54
N LYS A 169 6.04 -19.62 20.60
CA LYS A 169 6.84 -20.82 20.90
C LYS A 169 8.28 -20.48 21.30
N LEU A 170 8.90 -19.51 20.65
CA LEU A 170 10.32 -19.22 20.82
C LEU A 170 10.62 -18.15 21.87
N ILE A 171 9.66 -17.27 22.17
CA ILE A 171 9.83 -16.14 23.09
C ILE A 171 8.83 -16.23 24.24
N LEU A 172 7.52 -16.11 23.98
CA LEU A 172 6.54 -15.86 25.04
C LEU A 172 6.33 -17.06 25.97
N ASN A 173 6.30 -18.28 25.45
CA ASN A 173 6.08 -19.51 26.21
C ASN A 173 7.42 -20.16 26.60
N THR A 174 8.31 -19.36 27.19
CA THR A 174 9.62 -19.84 27.68
C THR A 174 9.82 -19.41 29.13
N GLU A 175 10.78 -20.03 29.83
CA GLU A 175 11.06 -19.72 31.23
C GLU A 175 11.52 -18.26 31.44
N ASN A 176 12.30 -17.71 30.49
CA ASN A 176 12.81 -16.34 30.51
C ASN A 176 12.48 -15.60 29.20
N PRO A 177 11.23 -15.14 29.00
CA PRO A 177 10.78 -14.53 27.74
C PRO A 177 11.56 -13.28 27.35
N PHE A 178 12.02 -12.48 28.32
CA PHE A 178 12.78 -11.26 28.05
C PHE A 178 14.13 -11.55 27.37
N ASP A 179 14.88 -12.52 27.91
CA ASP A 179 16.18 -12.90 27.35
C ASP A 179 16.01 -13.57 25.98
N LYS A 180 14.96 -14.39 25.82
CA LYS A 180 14.61 -14.96 24.52
C LYS A 180 14.20 -13.90 23.51
N ALA A 181 13.47 -12.86 23.91
CA ALA A 181 13.14 -11.73 23.05
C ALA A 181 14.40 -11.00 22.57
N LYS A 182 15.39 -10.80 23.45
CA LYS A 182 16.68 -10.22 23.07
C LYS A 182 17.49 -11.11 22.14
N ALA A 183 17.46 -12.42 22.34
CA ALA A 183 18.19 -13.39 21.51
C ALA A 183 17.57 -13.54 20.12
N TRP A 184 16.25 -13.65 20.03
CA TRP A 184 15.52 -13.87 18.78
C TRP A 184 15.16 -12.58 18.04
N GLY A 185 15.06 -11.44 18.72
CA GLY A 185 14.72 -10.15 18.12
C GLY A 185 15.57 -9.78 16.89
N PRO A 186 16.91 -9.93 16.93
CA PRO A 186 17.77 -9.71 15.76
C PRO A 186 17.45 -10.65 14.58
N VAL A 187 17.06 -11.90 14.82
CA VAL A 187 16.67 -12.86 13.76
C VAL A 187 15.38 -12.42 13.09
N TYR A 188 14.41 -11.93 13.87
CA TYR A 188 13.19 -11.38 13.34
C TYR A 188 13.45 -10.09 12.53
N ILE A 189 14.30 -9.19 13.02
CA ILE A 189 14.73 -8.00 12.27
C ILE A 189 15.48 -8.38 10.98
N PHE A 190 16.31 -9.43 11.01
CA PHE A 190 16.95 -9.97 9.81
C PHE A 190 15.90 -10.31 8.75
N LEU A 191 14.83 -11.01 9.13
CA LEU A 191 13.75 -11.38 8.19
C LEU A 191 13.11 -10.16 7.54
N VAL A 192 12.90 -9.06 8.30
CA VAL A 192 12.37 -7.80 7.75
C VAL A 192 13.27 -7.27 6.64
N GLY A 193 14.56 -7.06 6.95
CA GLY A 193 15.52 -6.51 5.99
C GLY A 193 15.72 -7.42 4.78
N TRP A 194 15.79 -8.73 5.04
CA TRP A 194 15.99 -9.75 4.01
C TRP A 194 14.83 -9.81 3.01
N ILE A 195 13.58 -9.86 3.48
CA ILE A 195 12.39 -9.93 2.61
C ILE A 195 12.27 -8.67 1.74
N VAL A 196 12.38 -7.49 2.36
CA VAL A 196 12.24 -6.20 1.64
C VAL A 196 13.34 -6.06 0.58
N SER A 197 14.59 -6.38 0.95
CA SER A 197 15.72 -6.31 0.02
C SER A 197 15.58 -7.31 -1.14
N LEU A 198 15.25 -8.57 -0.84
CA LEU A 198 15.14 -9.62 -1.84
C LEU A 198 14.13 -9.27 -2.93
N VAL A 199 12.97 -8.75 -2.56
CA VAL A 199 11.95 -8.39 -3.56
C VAL A 199 12.30 -7.11 -4.31
N THR A 200 12.94 -6.16 -3.65
CA THR A 200 13.47 -4.95 -4.30
C THR A 200 14.49 -5.31 -5.39
N LEU A 201 15.40 -6.25 -5.11
CA LEU A 201 16.44 -6.69 -6.04
C LEU A 201 15.87 -7.46 -7.23
N PHE A 202 14.88 -8.34 -7.02
CA PHE A 202 14.33 -9.17 -8.09
C PHE A 202 13.55 -8.42 -9.18
N LYS A 203 12.93 -7.28 -8.86
CA LYS A 203 12.09 -6.55 -9.81
C LYS A 203 12.11 -5.04 -9.69
N GLY A 204 12.37 -4.49 -8.51
CA GLY A 204 12.44 -3.06 -8.31
C GLY A 204 13.50 -2.45 -9.20
N LEU A 205 14.71 -3.00 -9.20
CA LEU A 205 15.85 -2.40 -9.90
C LEU A 205 15.86 -2.54 -11.44
N LYS A 206 14.91 -3.27 -12.03
CA LYS A 206 14.88 -3.47 -13.50
C LYS A 206 14.70 -2.18 -14.29
N HIS A 207 13.97 -1.21 -13.74
CA HIS A 207 13.82 0.10 -14.39
C HIS A 207 15.05 0.99 -14.24
N LEU A 208 16.01 0.62 -13.38
CA LEU A 208 17.30 1.29 -13.18
C LEU A 208 18.44 0.61 -13.98
N ASN A 209 18.13 -0.35 -14.86
CA ASN A 209 19.11 -1.15 -15.62
C ASN A 209 20.12 -1.90 -14.75
N LEU A 210 19.75 -2.21 -13.50
CA LEU A 210 20.57 -3.03 -12.60
C LEU A 210 19.95 -4.44 -12.54
N GLU A 211 20.55 -5.37 -13.27
CA GLU A 211 20.14 -6.77 -13.27
C GLU A 211 21.06 -7.60 -12.39
N PHE A 212 20.49 -8.21 -11.36
CA PHE A 212 21.17 -9.17 -10.52
C PHE A 212 20.68 -10.58 -10.87
N SER A 213 21.60 -11.54 -10.88
CA SER A 213 21.23 -12.96 -10.90
C SER A 213 20.46 -13.33 -9.62
N GLY A 214 19.77 -14.48 -9.66
CA GLY A 214 19.01 -14.94 -8.48
C GLY A 214 19.88 -15.22 -7.26
N LEU A 215 21.11 -15.70 -7.48
CA LEU A 215 22.06 -15.97 -6.42
C LEU A 215 22.65 -14.66 -5.85
N GLU A 216 23.04 -13.72 -6.71
CA GLU A 216 23.51 -12.39 -6.25
C GLU A 216 22.44 -11.65 -5.46
N SER A 217 21.18 -11.68 -5.92
CA SER A 217 20.06 -11.08 -5.21
C SER A 217 19.90 -11.67 -3.80
N PHE A 218 20.05 -12.98 -3.66
CA PHE A 218 19.97 -13.67 -2.38
C PHE A 218 21.12 -13.30 -1.45
N VAL A 219 22.35 -13.23 -1.98
CA VAL A 219 23.54 -12.85 -1.21
C VAL A 219 23.42 -11.41 -0.72
N VAL A 220 23.10 -10.46 -1.61
CA VAL A 220 22.94 -9.05 -1.26
C VAL A 220 21.82 -8.87 -0.23
N ALA A 221 20.67 -9.52 -0.42
CA ALA A 221 19.58 -9.48 0.55
C ALA A 221 19.99 -10.04 1.92
N THR A 222 20.78 -11.11 1.94
CA THR A 222 21.30 -11.72 3.18
C THR A 222 22.25 -10.78 3.90
N VAL A 223 23.20 -10.17 3.18
CA VAL A 223 24.13 -9.18 3.76
C VAL A 223 23.35 -7.98 4.31
N PHE A 224 22.40 -7.45 3.54
CA PHE A 224 21.56 -6.35 3.99
C PHE A 224 20.75 -6.72 5.24
N GLY A 225 20.11 -7.90 5.24
CA GLY A 225 19.40 -8.42 6.40
C GLY A 225 20.29 -8.53 7.65
N LEU A 226 21.54 -8.99 7.50
CA LEU A 226 22.50 -9.08 8.60
C LEU A 226 22.89 -7.71 9.14
N ILE A 227 23.07 -6.71 8.28
CA ILE A 227 23.36 -5.33 8.70
C ILE A 227 22.18 -4.77 9.50
N VAL A 228 20.96 -4.92 8.99
CA VAL A 228 19.74 -4.44 9.67
C VAL A 228 19.56 -5.17 11.01
N ALA A 229 19.81 -6.47 11.06
CA ALA A 229 19.79 -7.27 12.30
C ALA A 229 20.83 -6.83 13.32
N PHE A 230 22.03 -6.47 12.86
CA PHE A 230 23.10 -5.96 13.73
C PHE A 230 22.72 -4.61 14.35
N ILE A 231 22.19 -3.67 13.55
CA ILE A 231 21.67 -2.38 14.05
C ILE A 231 20.53 -2.63 15.04
N GLY A 232 19.60 -3.53 14.69
CA GLY A 232 18.50 -3.96 15.55
C GLY A 232 18.97 -4.53 16.88
N LYS A 233 20.01 -5.37 16.88
CA LYS A 233 20.64 -5.93 18.08
C LYS A 233 21.19 -4.83 18.99
N ILE A 234 21.84 -3.81 18.44
CA ILE A 234 22.33 -2.67 19.23
C ILE A 234 21.17 -1.93 19.90
N MET A 235 20.07 -1.69 19.17
CA MET A 235 18.89 -1.01 19.71
C MET A 235 18.20 -1.85 20.81
N ILE A 236 18.02 -3.14 20.56
CA ILE A 236 17.40 -4.09 21.51
C ILE A 236 18.22 -4.22 22.80
N ASN A 237 19.55 -4.28 22.68
CA ASN A 237 20.42 -4.45 23.85
C ASN A 237 20.39 -3.28 24.83
N ARG A 238 20.00 -2.07 24.38
CA ARG A 238 19.83 -0.88 25.24
C ARG A 238 18.62 -0.98 26.16
N ILE A 239 17.69 -1.89 25.89
CA ILE A 239 16.46 -2.05 26.67
C ILE A 239 16.79 -2.84 27.94
N LYS A 240 16.41 -2.29 29.09
CA LYS A 240 16.57 -2.92 30.40
C LYS A 240 15.22 -3.42 30.90
N VAL A 241 15.25 -4.44 31.76
CA VAL A 241 14.07 -4.92 32.46
C VAL A 241 13.54 -3.79 33.35
N ASP A 242 12.24 -3.57 33.29
CA ASP A 242 11.55 -2.61 34.13
C ASP A 242 10.71 -3.38 35.16
N ALA A 243 11.33 -3.66 36.31
CA ALA A 243 10.75 -4.48 37.37
C ALA A 243 9.46 -3.90 37.98
N ASN A 244 9.21 -2.60 37.81
CA ASN A 244 7.97 -1.96 38.26
C ASN A 244 6.85 -2.13 37.23
N ALA A 245 7.15 -1.99 35.93
CA ALA A 245 6.16 -2.18 34.87
C ALA A 245 5.73 -3.65 34.72
N ASP A 246 6.63 -4.61 34.99
CA ASP A 246 6.32 -6.05 34.91
C ASP A 246 5.42 -6.55 36.06
N ARG A 247 5.27 -5.76 37.16
CA ARG A 247 4.35 -6.07 38.26
C ARG A 247 2.88 -5.90 37.86
N ASP A 248 2.58 -4.91 37.02
CA ASP A 248 1.22 -4.61 36.56
C ASP A 248 0.88 -5.37 35.26
N TYR A 249 1.88 -5.67 34.43
CA TYR A 249 1.73 -6.43 33.19
C TYR A 249 2.91 -7.39 33.01
N HIS A 250 2.68 -8.70 33.18
CA HIS A 250 3.72 -9.74 33.20
C HIS A 250 4.65 -9.79 31.97
N TYR A 251 4.30 -9.12 30.86
CA TYR A 251 5.06 -9.07 29.61
C TYR A 251 5.50 -7.65 29.20
N ALA A 252 5.36 -6.63 30.05
CA ALA A 252 5.64 -5.23 29.69
C ALA A 252 7.08 -5.02 29.17
N SER A 253 8.07 -5.60 29.85
CA SER A 253 9.48 -5.54 29.41
C SER A 253 9.73 -6.29 28.11
N VAL A 254 9.00 -7.39 27.86
CA VAL A 254 9.09 -8.15 26.61
C VAL A 254 8.54 -7.32 25.46
N GLU A 255 7.38 -6.70 25.65
CA GLU A 255 6.75 -5.84 24.63
C GLU A 255 7.63 -4.63 24.28
N LYS A 256 8.35 -4.05 25.26
CA LYS A 256 9.36 -2.99 25.00
C LYS A 256 10.48 -3.47 24.07
N VAL A 257 10.90 -4.74 24.13
CA VAL A 257 11.92 -5.32 23.22
C VAL A 257 11.43 -5.35 21.77
N PHE A 258 10.12 -5.41 21.54
CA PHE A 258 9.54 -5.35 20.19
C PHE A 258 9.47 -3.92 19.63
N THR A 259 9.64 -2.88 20.45
CA THR A 259 9.58 -1.48 19.97
C THR A 259 10.62 -1.17 18.87
N PRO A 260 11.91 -1.50 19.00
CA PRO A 260 12.86 -1.38 17.89
C PRO A 260 12.44 -2.18 16.65
N MET A 261 11.93 -3.40 16.84
CA MET A 261 11.49 -4.27 15.74
C MET A 261 10.34 -3.64 14.96
N MET A 262 9.41 -3.00 15.68
CA MET A 262 8.28 -2.25 15.10
C MET A 262 8.73 -1.09 14.23
N VAL A 263 9.82 -0.39 14.59
CA VAL A 263 10.37 0.67 13.74
C VAL A 263 10.80 0.09 12.38
N PHE A 264 11.52 -1.03 12.37
CA PHE A 264 11.95 -1.68 11.13
C PHE A 264 10.76 -2.17 10.29
N THR A 265 9.75 -2.78 10.93
CA THR A 265 8.55 -3.22 10.20
C THR A 265 7.70 -2.06 9.70
N ALA A 266 7.66 -0.93 10.41
CA ALA A 266 6.99 0.29 9.95
C ALA A 266 7.67 0.84 8.70
N CYS A 267 9.01 0.89 8.67
CA CYS A 267 9.77 1.25 7.47
C CYS A 267 9.50 0.29 6.32
N ALA A 268 9.50 -1.03 6.59
CA ALA A 268 9.20 -2.04 5.59
C ALA A 268 7.78 -1.91 5.02
N MET A 269 6.79 -1.63 5.87
CA MET A 269 5.41 -1.45 5.46
C MET A 269 5.21 -0.16 4.66
N ALA A 270 5.82 0.96 5.07
CA ALA A 270 5.78 2.20 4.29
C ALA A 270 6.45 2.02 2.90
N PHE A 271 7.56 1.28 2.84
CA PHE A 271 8.17 0.91 1.56
C PHE A 271 7.27 0.03 0.71
N ALA A 272 6.68 -0.99 1.32
CA ALA A 272 5.75 -1.90 0.67
C ALA A 272 4.56 -1.15 0.07
N HIS A 273 3.91 -0.32 0.89
CA HIS A 273 2.79 0.51 0.49
C HIS A 273 3.17 1.44 -0.66
N GLY A 274 4.29 2.17 -0.57
CA GLY A 274 4.77 3.05 -1.63
C GLY A 274 5.02 2.31 -2.95
N SER A 275 5.50 1.06 -2.90
CA SER A 275 5.72 0.25 -4.10
C SER A 275 4.44 -0.22 -4.82
N ASN A 276 3.29 -0.19 -4.14
CA ASN A 276 2.02 -0.65 -4.70
C ASN A 276 1.03 0.50 -4.93
N ASP A 277 0.80 1.32 -3.90
CA ASP A 277 -0.35 2.23 -3.86
C ASP A 277 -0.08 3.57 -4.50
N VAL A 278 1.19 4.00 -4.63
CA VAL A 278 1.52 5.22 -5.38
C VAL A 278 0.98 5.14 -6.80
N ALA A 279 1.06 3.95 -7.41
CA ALA A 279 0.53 3.65 -8.74
C ALA A 279 -0.93 4.07 -8.94
N ASN A 280 -1.75 4.06 -7.89
CA ASN A 280 -3.16 4.43 -7.93
C ASN A 280 -3.34 5.92 -8.27
N GLY A 281 -2.44 6.79 -7.80
CA GLY A 281 -2.46 8.23 -8.11
C GLY A 281 -1.66 8.57 -9.37
N ILE A 282 -0.47 7.97 -9.53
CA ILE A 282 0.44 8.33 -10.63
C ILE A 282 0.14 7.59 -11.93
N GLY A 283 -0.49 6.41 -11.90
CA GLY A 283 -0.76 5.60 -13.09
C GLY A 283 -1.69 6.30 -14.07
N PRO A 284 -2.87 6.75 -13.64
CA PRO A 284 -3.77 7.54 -14.49
C PRO A 284 -3.15 8.88 -14.90
N MET A 285 -2.40 9.56 -14.01
CA MET A 285 -1.69 10.80 -14.35
C MET A 285 -0.67 10.56 -15.47
N ALA A 286 0.14 9.51 -15.36
CA ALA A 286 1.12 9.12 -16.37
C ALA A 286 0.45 8.67 -17.67
N ALA A 287 -0.75 8.09 -17.61
CA ALA A 287 -1.54 7.77 -18.80
C ALA A 287 -1.90 9.05 -19.57
N VAL A 288 -2.45 10.06 -18.89
CA VAL A 288 -2.81 11.35 -19.51
C VAL A 288 -1.58 12.03 -20.10
N VAL A 289 -0.52 12.18 -19.31
CA VAL A 289 0.72 12.84 -19.75
C VAL A 289 1.33 12.12 -20.96
N SER A 290 1.38 10.78 -20.94
CA SER A 290 1.93 9.99 -22.05
C SER A 290 1.13 10.17 -23.34
N VAL A 291 -0.20 10.14 -23.27
CA VAL A 291 -1.06 10.27 -24.45
C VAL A 291 -0.94 11.68 -25.03
N VAL A 292 -0.95 12.72 -24.18
CA VAL A 292 -0.82 14.11 -24.63
C VAL A 292 0.54 14.38 -25.27
N GLN A 293 1.63 13.98 -24.61
CA GLN A 293 2.99 14.22 -25.12
C GLN A 293 3.31 13.42 -26.38
N SER A 294 2.67 12.28 -26.57
CA SER A 294 2.84 11.45 -27.77
C SER A 294 1.89 11.83 -28.91
N GLY A 295 1.16 12.95 -28.79
CA GLY A 295 0.23 13.41 -29.82
C GLY A 295 -0.99 12.49 -30.03
N GLY A 296 -1.34 11.67 -29.03
CA GLY A 296 -2.44 10.72 -29.10
C GLY A 296 -2.04 9.24 -29.18
N ASP A 297 -0.74 8.91 -29.22
CA ASP A 297 -0.31 7.51 -29.21
C ASP A 297 -0.42 6.88 -27.80
N ILE A 298 -1.14 5.76 -27.71
CA ILE A 298 -1.42 4.99 -26.49
C ILE A 298 -0.47 3.77 -26.37
N GLY A 299 0.16 3.38 -27.48
CA GLY A 299 0.98 2.18 -27.61
C GLY A 299 2.39 2.32 -27.04
N GLN A 300 2.98 3.52 -27.06
CA GLN A 300 4.38 3.72 -26.67
C GLN A 300 4.71 3.26 -25.25
N LYS A 301 5.83 2.55 -25.10
CA LYS A 301 6.47 2.31 -23.80
C LYS A 301 7.13 3.60 -23.32
N ALA A 302 6.33 4.60 -22.96
CA ALA A 302 6.85 5.77 -22.26
C ALA A 302 7.30 5.34 -20.86
N GLY A 303 8.57 5.55 -20.53
CA GLY A 303 9.09 5.44 -19.17
C GLY A 303 8.36 6.43 -18.25
N LEU A 304 8.27 6.12 -16.97
CA LEU A 304 7.54 7.00 -16.05
C LEU A 304 8.39 8.24 -15.75
N PRO A 305 7.91 9.47 -16.02
CA PRO A 305 8.66 10.67 -15.68
C PRO A 305 8.89 10.77 -14.17
N ILE A 306 10.13 11.03 -13.76
CA ILE A 306 10.52 11.11 -12.35
C ILE A 306 9.70 12.18 -11.60
N TRP A 307 9.37 13.28 -12.28
CA TRP A 307 8.57 14.35 -11.66
C TRP A 307 7.16 13.87 -11.24
N ILE A 308 6.56 12.93 -11.97
CA ILE A 308 5.25 12.34 -11.60
C ILE A 308 5.40 11.52 -10.30
N LEU A 309 6.47 10.75 -10.16
CA LEU A 309 6.76 9.98 -8.94
C LEU A 309 6.96 10.92 -7.73
N VAL A 310 7.69 12.01 -7.92
CA VAL A 310 7.93 13.03 -6.88
C VAL A 310 6.62 13.68 -6.44
N LEU A 311 5.74 14.05 -7.38
CA LEU A 311 4.44 14.61 -7.04
C LEU A 311 3.55 13.60 -6.30
N GLY A 312 3.51 12.34 -6.77
CA GLY A 312 2.75 11.29 -6.10
C GLY A 312 3.21 11.06 -4.66
N GLY A 313 4.52 10.91 -4.45
CA GLY A 313 5.11 10.77 -3.12
C GLY A 313 4.85 11.98 -2.22
N ALA A 314 5.02 13.20 -2.73
CA ALA A 314 4.75 14.43 -1.98
C ALA A 314 3.27 14.54 -1.58
N GLY A 315 2.35 14.19 -2.49
CA GLY A 315 0.91 14.16 -2.21
C GLY A 315 0.57 13.20 -1.08
N ILE A 316 1.10 11.97 -1.12
CA ILE A 316 0.90 10.96 -0.07
C ILE A 316 1.39 11.46 1.30
N VAL A 317 2.58 12.04 1.36
CA VAL A 317 3.13 12.57 2.62
C VAL A 317 2.28 13.71 3.16
N ALA A 318 1.84 14.63 2.29
CA ALA A 318 0.95 15.71 2.68
C ALA A 318 -0.40 15.18 3.20
N GLY A 319 -0.96 14.15 2.57
CA GLY A 319 -2.19 13.48 2.99
C GLY A 319 -2.10 12.89 4.39
N LEU A 320 -1.02 12.13 4.63
CA LEU A 320 -0.76 11.51 5.93
C LEU A 320 -0.59 12.57 7.02
N ALA A 321 0.20 13.62 6.74
CA ALA A 321 0.50 14.68 7.70
C ALA A 321 -0.72 15.53 8.06
N THR A 322 -1.66 15.72 7.13
CA THR A 322 -2.81 16.61 7.33
C THR A 322 -4.04 15.89 7.85
N MET A 323 -4.35 14.69 7.36
CA MET A 323 -5.59 13.98 7.72
C MET A 323 -5.40 12.54 8.20
N GLY A 324 -4.22 11.96 8.02
CA GLY A 324 -3.97 10.56 8.40
C GLY A 324 -4.19 10.25 9.88
N TYR A 325 -4.08 11.24 10.78
CA TYR A 325 -4.28 11.04 12.22
C TYR A 325 -5.67 10.52 12.58
N LYS A 326 -6.73 10.92 11.85
CA LYS A 326 -8.11 10.47 12.12
C LYS A 326 -8.29 8.98 11.82
N VAL A 327 -7.69 8.53 10.73
CA VAL A 327 -7.78 7.13 10.28
C VAL A 327 -6.87 6.23 11.14
N MET A 328 -5.65 6.69 11.48
CA MET A 328 -4.73 5.97 12.38
C MET A 328 -5.37 5.65 13.74
N GLN A 329 -6.12 6.60 14.31
CA GLN A 329 -6.83 6.40 15.58
C GLN A 329 -7.88 5.29 15.48
N THR A 330 -8.61 5.18 14.37
CA THR A 330 -9.64 4.16 14.18
C THR A 330 -9.05 2.74 14.14
N ILE A 331 -7.95 2.52 13.41
CA ILE A 331 -7.32 1.20 13.30
C ILE A 331 -6.68 0.77 14.61
N GLY A 332 -5.96 1.69 15.27
CA GLY A 332 -5.19 1.40 16.48
C GLY A 332 -6.03 0.97 17.68
N THR A 333 -7.29 1.41 17.78
CA THR A 333 -8.12 1.18 18.98
C THR A 333 -9.37 0.33 18.76
N LYS A 334 -9.88 0.16 17.54
CA LYS A 334 -11.21 -0.46 17.31
C LYS A 334 -11.20 -1.90 16.80
N ILE A 335 -10.09 -2.42 16.27
CA ILE A 335 -10.07 -3.76 15.66
C ILE A 335 -9.60 -4.83 16.66
N THR A 336 -8.45 -4.64 17.30
CA THR A 336 -7.94 -5.51 18.38
C THR A 336 -7.05 -4.69 19.30
N GLU A 337 -6.93 -5.04 20.59
CA GLU A 337 -5.83 -4.52 21.42
C GLU A 337 -4.47 -4.95 20.83
N LEU A 338 -3.79 -3.99 20.21
CA LEU A 338 -2.51 -4.21 19.54
C LEU A 338 -1.37 -4.04 20.54
N THR A 339 -0.77 -5.15 20.97
CA THR A 339 0.53 -5.12 21.64
C THR A 339 1.67 -5.06 20.59
N PRO A 340 2.86 -4.53 20.93
CA PRO A 340 4.01 -4.49 20.02
C PRO A 340 4.35 -5.82 19.33
N THR A 341 4.29 -6.96 20.03
CA THR A 341 4.45 -8.31 19.43
C THR A 341 3.45 -8.58 18.32
N ARG A 342 2.16 -8.27 18.56
CA ARG A 342 1.07 -8.47 17.60
C ARG A 342 1.21 -7.53 16.42
N GLY A 343 1.53 -6.27 16.71
CA GLY A 343 1.82 -5.27 15.69
C GLY A 343 2.94 -5.73 14.76
N TYR A 344 4.02 -6.29 15.33
CA TYR A 344 5.18 -6.75 14.55
C TYR A 344 4.77 -7.85 13.57
N CYS A 345 4.03 -8.84 14.05
CA CYS A 345 3.56 -9.95 13.22
C CYS A 345 2.66 -9.46 12.08
N ALA A 346 1.67 -8.62 12.41
CA ALA A 346 0.70 -8.12 11.44
C ALA A 346 1.37 -7.21 10.40
N THR A 347 2.21 -6.27 10.82
CA THR A 347 2.89 -5.32 9.93
C THR A 347 3.92 -6.02 9.04
N LEU A 348 4.73 -6.94 9.56
CA LEU A 348 5.67 -7.69 8.72
C LEU A 348 4.94 -8.58 7.71
N ALA A 349 3.90 -9.28 8.12
CA ALA A 349 3.11 -10.12 7.23
C ALA A 349 2.45 -9.31 6.12
N ALA A 350 1.88 -8.16 6.47
CA ALA A 350 1.29 -7.25 5.50
C ALA A 350 2.34 -6.71 4.52
N ALA A 351 3.46 -6.18 5.03
CA ALA A 351 4.54 -5.66 4.19
C ALA A 351 5.07 -6.72 3.23
N THR A 352 5.33 -7.93 3.74
CA THR A 352 5.77 -9.08 2.93
C THR A 352 4.79 -9.39 1.81
N THR A 353 3.50 -9.44 2.12
CA THR A 353 2.45 -9.79 1.15
C THR A 353 2.29 -8.72 0.07
N VAL A 354 2.29 -7.44 0.45
CA VAL A 354 2.21 -6.30 -0.47
C VAL A 354 3.41 -6.28 -1.41
N VAL A 355 4.61 -6.50 -0.88
CA VAL A 355 5.85 -6.54 -1.65
C VAL A 355 5.84 -7.72 -2.63
N LEU A 356 5.40 -8.91 -2.21
CA LEU A 356 5.23 -10.07 -3.09
C LEU A 356 4.20 -9.82 -4.19
N ALA A 357 3.09 -9.13 -3.89
CA ALA A 357 2.11 -8.74 -4.89
C ALA A 357 2.65 -7.70 -5.88
N SER A 358 3.41 -6.72 -5.40
CA SER A 358 4.07 -5.71 -6.23
C SER A 358 5.03 -6.35 -7.24
N LYS A 359 5.66 -7.48 -6.85
CA LYS A 359 6.45 -8.32 -7.76
C LYS A 359 5.61 -8.90 -8.90
N THR A 360 4.36 -9.29 -8.69
CA THR A 360 3.52 -9.77 -9.80
C THR A 360 3.00 -8.62 -10.68
N GLY A 361 3.16 -7.37 -10.21
CA GLY A 361 2.66 -6.16 -10.87
C GLY A 361 1.14 -6.05 -10.77
N LEU A 362 0.50 -6.86 -9.93
CA LEU A 362 -0.94 -6.81 -9.69
C LEU A 362 -1.23 -5.74 -8.63
N PRO A 363 -2.11 -4.77 -8.91
CA PRO A 363 -2.55 -3.81 -7.92
C PRO A 363 -3.40 -4.52 -6.85
N VAL A 364 -2.87 -4.62 -5.64
CA VAL A 364 -3.56 -5.19 -4.46
C VAL A 364 -4.06 -4.11 -3.51
N SER A 365 -4.90 -4.49 -2.53
CA SER A 365 -5.32 -3.60 -1.45
C SER A 365 -4.46 -3.82 -0.21
N THR A 366 -3.63 -2.84 0.13
CA THR A 366 -2.82 -2.85 1.37
C THR A 366 -3.72 -2.86 2.61
N THR A 367 -4.83 -2.13 2.60
CA THR A 367 -5.84 -2.12 3.67
C THR A 367 -6.40 -3.52 3.92
N GLN A 368 -6.80 -4.26 2.87
CA GLN A 368 -7.33 -5.62 3.06
C GLN A 368 -6.27 -6.58 3.59
N ILE A 369 -5.05 -6.49 3.06
CA ILE A 369 -3.92 -7.30 3.52
C ILE A 369 -3.64 -7.06 5.01
N ALA A 370 -3.63 -5.79 5.44
CA ALA A 370 -3.42 -5.42 6.83
C ALA A 370 -4.54 -5.98 7.74
N VAL A 371 -5.81 -5.87 7.33
CA VAL A 371 -6.93 -6.47 8.08
C VAL A 371 -6.78 -7.99 8.15
N GLY A 372 -6.45 -8.65 7.04
CA GLY A 372 -6.20 -10.09 7.01
C GLY A 372 -5.06 -10.51 7.95
N ALA A 373 -3.96 -9.75 7.96
CA ALA A 373 -2.84 -9.97 8.86
C ALA A 373 -3.23 -9.80 10.34
N VAL A 374 -3.99 -8.76 10.68
CA VAL A 374 -4.51 -8.53 12.04
C VAL A 374 -5.44 -9.67 12.47
N MET A 375 -6.32 -10.15 11.58
CA MET A 375 -7.15 -11.33 11.82
C MET A 375 -6.30 -12.57 12.08
N GLY A 376 -5.25 -12.80 11.30
CA GLY A 376 -4.31 -13.91 11.48
C GLY A 376 -3.64 -13.91 12.86
N VAL A 377 -3.21 -12.74 13.34
CA VAL A 377 -2.69 -12.59 14.71
C VAL A 377 -3.77 -12.87 15.76
N GLY A 378 -5.00 -12.38 15.53
CA GLY A 378 -6.15 -12.62 16.39
C GLY A 378 -6.49 -14.10 16.53
N LEU A 379 -6.51 -14.84 15.41
CA LEU A 379 -6.81 -16.28 15.36
C LEU A 379 -5.87 -17.11 16.23
N ALA A 380 -4.61 -16.69 16.38
CA ALA A 380 -3.67 -17.36 17.25
C ALA A 380 -4.12 -17.34 18.73
N ARG A 381 -5.00 -16.41 19.17
CA ARG A 381 -5.62 -16.40 20.52
C ARG A 381 -6.95 -17.16 20.59
N GLY A 382 -7.45 -17.67 19.47
CA GLY A 382 -8.76 -18.30 19.34
C GLY A 382 -9.75 -17.42 18.56
N VAL A 383 -10.73 -18.06 17.90
CA VAL A 383 -11.69 -17.40 16.99
C VAL A 383 -12.55 -16.35 17.71
N GLY A 384 -12.81 -16.53 19.01
CA GLY A 384 -13.59 -15.58 19.82
C GLY A 384 -12.88 -14.26 20.14
N ALA A 385 -11.59 -14.12 19.84
CA ALA A 385 -10.84 -12.87 20.01
C ALA A 385 -11.07 -11.85 18.88
N ILE A 386 -11.87 -12.21 17.87
CA ILE A 386 -12.10 -11.42 16.67
C ILE A 386 -13.54 -10.91 16.65
N ASP A 387 -13.72 -9.60 16.51
CA ASP A 387 -15.04 -9.00 16.32
C ASP A 387 -15.51 -9.18 14.85
N LEU A 388 -16.32 -10.21 14.63
CA LEU A 388 -16.89 -10.52 13.30
C LEU A 388 -17.81 -9.42 12.76
N ARG A 389 -18.41 -8.60 13.64
CA ARG A 389 -19.27 -7.48 13.21
C ARG A 389 -18.42 -6.37 12.61
N VAL A 390 -17.28 -6.06 13.22
CA VAL A 390 -16.31 -5.08 12.67
C VAL A 390 -15.78 -5.56 11.32
N ILE A 391 -15.43 -6.85 11.19
CA ILE A 391 -14.99 -7.43 9.91
C ILE A 391 -16.08 -7.33 8.86
N GLY A 392 -17.32 -7.71 9.20
CA GLY A 392 -18.45 -7.62 8.27
C GLY A 392 -18.64 -6.20 7.73
N ASN A 393 -18.57 -5.19 8.59
CA ASN A 393 -18.65 -3.78 8.19
C ASN A 393 -17.50 -3.37 7.26
N ILE A 394 -16.28 -3.84 7.54
CA ILE A 394 -15.11 -3.59 6.70
C ILE A 394 -15.29 -4.22 5.31
N VAL A 395 -15.73 -5.48 5.24
CA VAL A 395 -15.98 -6.17 3.95
C VAL A 395 -17.06 -5.45 3.14
N ILE A 396 -18.15 -5.02 3.78
CA ILE A 396 -19.20 -4.22 3.13
C ILE A 396 -18.62 -2.93 2.57
N SER A 397 -17.76 -2.23 3.32
CA SER A 397 -17.12 -1.00 2.84
C SER A 397 -16.30 -1.22 1.57
N TRP A 398 -15.64 -2.38 1.44
CA TRP A 398 -14.88 -2.74 0.25
C TRP A 398 -15.78 -3.00 -0.96
N LEU A 399 -16.90 -3.70 -0.75
CA LEU A 399 -17.90 -3.95 -1.80
C LEU A 399 -18.58 -2.67 -2.27
N VAL A 400 -18.84 -1.72 -1.38
CA VAL A 400 -19.46 -0.42 -1.72
C VAL A 400 -18.47 0.53 -2.43
N THR A 401 -17.18 0.42 -2.14
CA THR A 401 -16.16 1.31 -2.70
C THR A 401 -16.05 1.18 -4.23
N LEU A 402 -16.16 -0.03 -4.77
CA LEU A 402 -16.10 -0.28 -6.23
C LEU A 402 -17.21 0.43 -7.02
N PRO A 403 -18.51 0.23 -6.74
CA PRO A 403 -19.59 0.88 -7.48
C PRO A 403 -19.59 2.39 -7.26
N VAL A 404 -19.24 2.89 -6.07
CA VAL A 404 -19.15 4.34 -5.83
C VAL A 404 -18.06 4.96 -6.71
N GLY A 405 -16.86 4.36 -6.76
CA GLY A 405 -15.79 4.82 -7.64
C GLY A 405 -16.20 4.78 -9.12
N GLY A 406 -16.82 3.68 -9.56
CA GLY A 406 -17.27 3.50 -10.94
C GLY A 406 -18.36 4.49 -11.38
N LEU A 407 -19.39 4.69 -10.55
CA LEU A 407 -20.49 5.62 -10.86
C LEU A 407 -20.03 7.08 -10.87
N LEU A 408 -19.19 7.48 -9.90
CA LEU A 408 -18.61 8.82 -9.87
C LEU A 408 -17.72 9.07 -11.08
N ALA A 409 -16.89 8.08 -11.46
CA ALA A 409 -16.02 8.21 -12.63
C ALA A 409 -16.81 8.29 -13.93
N ALA A 410 -17.87 7.50 -14.08
CA ALA A 410 -18.78 7.59 -15.24
C ALA A 410 -19.41 8.99 -15.33
N PHE A 411 -19.89 9.53 -14.21
CA PHE A 411 -20.43 10.89 -14.15
C PHE A 411 -19.40 11.95 -14.59
N PHE A 412 -18.20 11.94 -14.00
CA PHE A 412 -17.16 12.91 -14.36
C PHE A 412 -16.65 12.73 -15.79
N PHE A 413 -16.61 11.49 -16.29
CA PHE A 413 -16.23 11.22 -17.67
C PHE A 413 -17.17 11.94 -18.65
N PHE A 414 -18.49 11.78 -18.49
CA PHE A 414 -19.45 12.46 -19.36
C PHE A 414 -19.44 13.98 -19.18
N LEU A 415 -19.18 14.47 -17.96
CA LEU A 415 -19.02 15.90 -17.72
C LEU A 415 -17.80 16.47 -18.46
N ILE A 416 -16.64 15.83 -18.35
CA ILE A 416 -15.41 16.25 -19.04
C ILE A 416 -15.62 16.17 -20.56
N LYS A 417 -16.21 15.07 -21.05
CA LYS A 417 -16.54 14.91 -22.47
C LYS A 417 -17.46 16.04 -22.96
N ALA A 418 -18.51 16.38 -22.22
CA ALA A 418 -19.42 17.47 -22.59
C ALA A 418 -18.74 18.85 -22.63
N ILE A 419 -17.67 19.06 -21.86
CA ILE A 419 -16.92 20.33 -21.84
C ILE A 419 -15.95 20.43 -23.04
N PHE A 420 -15.29 19.33 -23.41
CA PHE A 420 -14.17 19.34 -24.37
C PHE A 420 -14.46 18.69 -25.73
N GLY A 421 -15.62 18.02 -25.90
CA GLY A 421 -16.01 17.28 -27.09
C GLY A 421 -15.96 15.77 -26.86
#